data_AF-A0A519ZW84-F1
#
_entry.id   AF-A0A519ZW84-F1
#
_cell.length_a   1.000
_cell.length_b   1.000
_cell.length_c   1.000
_cell.angle_alpha   90.00
_cell.angle_beta   90.00
_cell.angle_gamma   90.00
#
_symmetry.space_group_name_H-M   'P 1'
#
loop_
_entity.id
_entity.type
_entity.pdbx_description
1 polymer ?
#
loop_
_entity_poly.entity_id
_entity_poly.type
_entity_poly.pdbx_seq_one_letter_code
_entity_poly.pdbx_strand_id
1 'polypeptide(L)'
;MQFLYPGFLWGLLAIGVPVAIHLLQLRRPQRVLFTNTGFIREVELTTMQRRRLQELLVLLLRVLGVVFLVLLFAQPFMPASRTAGQSNAVNVLIDASASMQAQGETQKPLLQAALDQAAALGKSYGGAAHFRLLGQPGGILTQPAYLTKVPGIQASGQQAGWVNAGTWQRGTAGAAQNPLYVFSDFQRSAKSKEAVQELAKGQQVVLVPQVARPAANVYVDSLWLDDAFVRTQVSINLHIRLKNGGSSTIADCPVKVRLGARQVAAFRATLAAGQATTTVVQVQLPDKQLALGQVVTGDSPVVFDNTYYFTLQPTAAIQVVEVGAEPVARQAYQAEALFSYSFARPQEVNYGKLAQANLVLLHEVATPAAALEQALLAVVRRGGSVVVVPPGGTTTTLPPRRTTAS
;
A
#
# COMPACT_ATOMS: atom_id res chain seq x y z
N MET A 1 14.73 11.42 40.07
CA MET A 1 14.96 10.27 39.16
C MET A 1 14.15 9.10 39.67
N GLN A 2 13.52 8.35 38.78
CA GLN A 2 12.81 7.12 39.11
C GLN A 2 13.53 5.95 38.44
N PHE A 3 13.44 4.76 39.02
CA PHE A 3 14.03 3.53 38.49
C PHE A 3 12.91 2.60 38.07
N LEU A 4 13.04 1.96 36.90
CA LEU A 4 12.03 1.03 36.40
C LEU A 4 11.99 -0.27 37.22
N TYR A 5 13.17 -0.71 37.71
CA TYR A 5 13.33 -1.90 38.53
C TYR A 5 14.17 -1.61 39.78
N PRO A 6 13.58 -1.05 40.86
CA PRO A 6 14.32 -0.62 42.05
C PRO A 6 15.00 -1.78 42.80
N GLY A 7 14.54 -3.02 42.63
CA GLY A 7 15.13 -4.21 43.28
C GLY A 7 16.58 -4.49 42.89
N PHE A 8 17.03 -4.07 41.70
CA PHE A 8 18.42 -4.27 41.26
C PHE A 8 19.42 -3.44 42.07
N LEU A 9 18.99 -2.42 42.81
CA LEU A 9 19.86 -1.62 43.69
C LEU A 9 20.51 -2.46 44.80
N TRP A 10 19.90 -3.57 45.21
CA TRP A 10 20.52 -4.54 46.13
C TRP A 10 21.82 -5.13 45.57
N GLY A 11 21.99 -5.15 44.25
CA GLY A 11 23.23 -5.55 43.58
C GLY A 11 24.44 -4.68 43.93
N LEU A 12 24.24 -3.47 44.48
CA LEU A 12 25.34 -2.64 44.98
C LEU A 12 26.11 -3.29 46.13
N LEU A 13 25.51 -4.26 46.85
CA LEU A 13 26.23 -5.04 47.87
C LEU A 13 27.41 -5.83 47.27
N ALA A 14 27.37 -6.16 45.97
CA ALA A 14 28.46 -6.84 45.28
C ALA A 14 29.76 -6.01 45.21
N ILE A 15 29.69 -4.68 45.43
CA ILE A 15 30.86 -3.81 45.57
C ILE A 15 31.74 -4.24 46.76
N GLY A 16 31.16 -4.89 47.76
CA GLY A 16 31.89 -5.45 48.90
C GLY A 16 32.97 -6.45 48.48
N VAL A 17 32.80 -7.18 47.37
CA VAL A 17 33.75 -8.20 46.90
C VAL A 17 35.09 -7.59 46.46
N PRO A 18 35.16 -6.66 45.49
CA PRO A 18 36.43 -6.05 45.09
C PRO A 18 37.09 -5.26 46.22
N VAL A 19 36.31 -4.62 47.10
CA VAL A 19 36.82 -3.90 48.27
C VAL A 19 37.43 -4.86 49.30
N ALA A 20 36.77 -5.98 49.60
CA ALA A 20 37.28 -7.01 50.51
C ALA A 20 38.57 -7.66 49.97
N ILE A 21 38.62 -7.98 48.68
CA ILE A 21 39.82 -8.54 48.03
C ILE A 21 40.99 -7.55 48.11
N HIS A 22 40.72 -6.25 47.88
CA HIS A 22 41.74 -5.22 48.00
C HIS A 22 42.27 -5.08 49.44
N LEU A 23 41.38 -5.08 50.44
CA LEU A 23 41.75 -5.08 51.87
C LEU A 23 42.59 -6.30 52.27
N LEU A 24 42.33 -7.47 51.70
CA LEU A 24 43.11 -8.68 51.96
C LEU A 24 44.49 -8.66 51.29
N GLN A 25 44.67 -7.92 50.19
CA GLN A 25 45.96 -7.73 49.54
C GLN A 25 46.90 -6.76 50.29
N LEU A 26 46.40 -6.04 51.31
CA LEU A 26 47.22 -5.23 52.22
C LEU A 26 48.02 -6.04 53.25
N ARG A 27 47.97 -7.39 53.21
CA ARG A 27 48.79 -8.25 54.07
C ARG A 27 50.27 -8.03 53.76
N ARG A 28 51.06 -7.70 54.80
CA ARG A 28 52.46 -7.32 54.67
C ARG A 28 53.28 -8.45 54.03
N PRO A 29 54.06 -8.18 52.97
CA PRO A 29 54.98 -9.17 52.43
C PRO A 29 56.00 -9.58 53.50
N GLN A 30 56.29 -10.88 53.60
CA GLN A 30 57.28 -11.42 54.52
C GLN A 30 58.67 -10.88 54.14
N ARG A 31 59.38 -10.33 55.14
CA ARG A 31 60.71 -9.75 54.94
C ARG A 31 61.74 -10.88 54.89
N VAL A 32 62.45 -11.00 53.78
CA VAL A 32 63.65 -11.84 53.65
C VAL A 32 64.87 -10.95 53.83
N LEU A 33 65.81 -11.36 54.69
CA LEU A 33 67.04 -10.61 54.96
C LEU A 33 68.02 -10.80 53.79
N PHE A 34 68.42 -9.71 53.15
CA PHE A 34 69.47 -9.68 52.11
C PHE A 34 70.61 -8.76 52.57
N THR A 35 71.86 -9.18 52.33
CA THR A 35 73.08 -8.64 52.95
C THR A 35 73.65 -7.38 52.28
N ASN A 36 73.00 -6.81 51.25
CA ASN A 36 73.50 -5.62 50.55
C ASN A 36 72.37 -4.62 50.25
N THR A 37 72.21 -3.60 51.12
CA THR A 37 71.04 -2.70 51.17
C THR A 37 71.31 -1.26 50.73
N GLY A 38 72.48 -0.97 50.16
CA GLY A 38 72.85 0.41 49.78
C GLY A 38 72.24 0.89 48.46
N PHE A 39 72.19 0.02 47.45
CA PHE A 39 71.86 0.40 46.06
C PHE A 39 70.37 0.26 45.70
N ILE A 40 69.60 -0.51 46.48
CA ILE A 40 68.18 -0.85 46.17
C ILE A 40 67.19 0.13 46.81
N ARG A 41 67.62 0.85 47.86
CA ARG A 41 66.73 1.69 48.70
C ARG A 41 66.23 2.95 48.00
N GLU A 42 67.04 3.53 47.10
CA GLU A 42 66.70 4.73 46.33
C GLU A 42 65.63 4.45 45.25
N VAL A 43 65.63 3.23 44.66
CA VAL A 43 64.69 2.83 43.59
C VAL A 43 63.35 2.33 44.14
N GLU A 44 63.31 1.82 45.38
CA GLU A 44 62.07 1.37 46.03
C GLU A 44 61.13 2.54 46.41
N LEU A 45 61.66 3.72 46.76
CA LEU A 45 60.81 4.83 47.24
C LEU A 45 59.95 5.46 46.11
N THR A 46 60.47 5.56 44.89
CA THR A 46 59.75 6.15 43.75
C THR A 46 58.73 5.17 43.13
N THR A 47 59.03 3.87 43.14
CA THR A 47 58.14 2.82 42.61
C THR A 47 56.92 2.56 43.51
N MET A 48 57.07 2.71 44.83
CA MET A 48 55.97 2.49 45.79
C MET A 48 54.83 3.52 45.69
N GLN A 49 55.12 4.80 45.43
CA GLN A 49 54.09 5.83 45.30
C GLN A 49 53.25 5.64 44.03
N ARG A 50 53.90 5.36 42.88
CA ARG A 50 53.22 5.09 41.61
C ARG A 50 52.36 3.83 41.68
N ARG A 51 52.83 2.79 42.36
CA ARG A 51 52.09 1.54 42.58
C ARG A 51 50.83 1.76 43.43
N ARG A 52 50.91 2.53 44.52
CA ARG A 52 49.73 2.87 45.34
C ARG A 52 48.66 3.65 44.57
N LEU A 53 49.08 4.60 43.74
CA LEU A 53 48.18 5.36 42.84
C LEU A 53 47.50 4.44 41.82
N GLN A 54 48.25 3.53 41.20
CA GLN A 54 47.70 2.56 40.26
C GLN A 54 46.73 1.57 40.93
N GLU A 55 47.05 1.07 42.12
CA GLU A 55 46.18 0.16 42.88
C GLU A 55 44.86 0.84 43.28
N LEU A 56 44.89 2.12 43.67
CA LEU A 56 43.68 2.88 44.00
C LEU A 56 42.84 3.17 42.74
N LEU A 57 43.47 3.53 41.62
CA LEU A 57 42.77 3.74 40.35
C LEU A 57 42.11 2.44 39.84
N VAL A 58 42.81 1.31 39.93
CA VAL A 58 42.25 0.00 39.54
C VAL A 58 41.09 -0.40 40.44
N LEU A 59 41.18 -0.14 41.75
CA LEU A 59 40.05 -0.35 42.67
C LEU A 59 38.85 0.52 42.28
N LEU A 60 39.08 1.81 42.02
CA LEU A 60 38.04 2.75 41.60
C LEU A 60 37.34 2.27 40.32
N LEU A 61 38.10 1.84 39.31
CA LEU A 61 37.53 1.30 38.07
C LEU A 61 36.71 0.02 38.30
N ARG A 62 37.18 -0.89 39.17
CA ARG A 62 36.42 -2.10 39.52
C ARG A 62 35.09 -1.78 40.20
N VAL A 63 35.09 -0.82 41.13
CA VAL A 63 33.87 -0.36 41.82
C VAL A 63 32.92 0.32 40.83
N LEU A 64 33.43 1.23 39.99
CA LEU A 64 32.64 1.91 38.96
C LEU A 64 32.04 0.92 37.96
N GLY A 65 32.78 -0.13 37.56
CA GLY A 65 32.27 -1.17 36.68
C GLY A 65 31.03 -1.88 37.26
N VAL A 66 31.07 -2.23 38.55
CA VAL A 66 29.91 -2.84 39.23
C VAL A 66 28.76 -1.83 39.34
N VAL A 67 29.03 -0.56 39.68
CA VAL A 67 28.01 0.48 39.75
C VAL A 67 27.30 0.68 38.41
N PHE A 68 28.05 0.79 37.30
CA PHE A 68 27.45 0.96 35.97
C PHE A 68 26.67 -0.26 35.52
N LEU A 69 27.14 -1.47 35.86
CA LEU A 69 26.42 -2.70 35.56
C LEU A 69 25.08 -2.76 36.32
N VAL A 70 25.07 -2.38 37.60
CA VAL A 70 23.81 -2.28 38.37
C VAL A 70 22.89 -1.20 37.81
N LEU A 71 23.41 -0.03 37.44
CA LEU A 71 22.61 1.05 36.84
C LEU A 71 22.03 0.66 35.47
N LEU A 72 22.76 -0.14 34.68
CA LEU A 72 22.29 -0.66 33.41
C LEU A 72 21.01 -1.50 33.58
N PHE A 73 20.98 -2.36 34.60
CA PHE A 73 19.79 -3.17 34.92
C PHE A 73 18.70 -2.40 35.67
N ALA A 74 19.06 -1.39 36.48
CA ALA A 74 18.10 -0.55 37.20
C ALA A 74 17.34 0.44 36.29
N GLN A 75 17.88 0.75 35.09
CA GLN A 75 17.33 1.68 34.10
C GLN A 75 16.80 3.00 34.72
N PRO A 76 17.70 3.90 35.17
CA PRO A 76 17.29 5.20 35.68
C PRO A 76 16.64 6.02 34.56
N PHE A 77 15.44 6.54 34.81
CA PHE A 77 14.80 7.49 33.92
C PHE A 77 14.53 8.81 34.63
N MET A 78 14.66 9.90 33.87
CA MET A 78 14.23 11.22 34.30
C MET A 78 12.77 11.40 33.88
N PRO A 79 11.79 11.40 34.81
CA PRO A 79 10.43 11.77 34.45
C PRO A 79 10.44 13.22 33.96
N ALA A 80 9.81 13.48 32.82
CA ALA A 80 9.68 14.83 32.30
C ALA A 80 9.01 15.72 33.36
N SER A 81 9.67 16.82 33.75
CA SER A 81 9.06 17.85 34.59
C SER A 81 7.80 18.34 33.88
N ARG A 82 6.64 18.02 34.46
CA ARG A 82 5.38 18.64 34.06
C ARG A 82 5.51 20.12 34.42
N THR A 83 5.76 20.97 33.42
CA THR A 83 5.68 22.41 33.59
C THR A 83 4.24 22.72 34.01
N ALA A 84 4.07 23.15 35.26
CA ALA A 84 2.80 23.63 35.80
C ALA A 84 2.36 24.82 34.94
N GLY A 85 1.44 24.57 34.01
CA GLY A 85 1.08 25.49 32.92
C GLY A 85 0.68 24.76 31.63
N GLN A 86 1.03 23.48 31.45
CA GLN A 86 0.39 22.67 30.41
C GLN A 86 -1.10 22.54 30.73
N SER A 87 -1.92 23.05 29.83
CA SER A 87 -3.35 22.75 29.76
C SER A 87 -3.59 21.26 30.00
N ASN A 88 -4.61 20.92 30.79
CA ASN A 88 -5.08 19.54 30.93
C ASN A 88 -5.65 18.98 29.60
N ALA A 89 -5.45 19.66 28.47
CA ALA A 89 -5.97 19.30 27.17
C ALA A 89 -4.88 18.62 26.33
N VAL A 90 -5.19 17.46 25.77
CA VAL A 90 -4.31 16.65 24.93
C VAL A 90 -4.97 16.44 23.58
N ASN A 91 -4.23 16.68 22.50
CA ASN A 91 -4.69 16.32 21.16
C ASN A 91 -4.22 14.90 20.84
N VAL A 92 -5.11 14.07 20.32
CA VAL A 92 -4.82 12.70 19.91
C VAL A 92 -5.26 12.52 18.47
N LEU A 93 -4.35 11.99 17.67
CA LEU A 93 -4.60 11.58 16.30
C LEU A 93 -4.30 10.09 16.17
N ILE A 94 -5.29 9.35 15.67
CA ILE A 94 -5.18 7.93 15.40
C ILE A 94 -5.34 7.79 13.89
N ASP A 95 -4.28 7.32 13.25
CA ASP A 95 -4.30 6.98 11.83
C ASP A 95 -5.23 5.79 11.61
N ALA A 96 -6.19 5.95 10.71
CA ALA A 96 -7.13 4.91 10.34
C ALA A 96 -7.06 4.61 8.83
N SER A 97 -5.91 4.86 8.20
CA SER A 97 -5.63 4.45 6.83
C SER A 97 -5.62 2.92 6.67
N ALA A 98 -5.78 2.45 5.43
CA ALA A 98 -5.87 1.02 5.12
C ALA A 98 -4.62 0.23 5.56
N SER A 99 -3.45 0.86 5.62
CA SER A 99 -2.22 0.21 6.07
C SER A 99 -2.24 -0.22 7.54
N MET A 100 -3.04 0.46 8.36
CA MET A 100 -3.19 0.14 9.79
C MET A 100 -3.95 -1.19 10.01
N GLN A 101 -4.44 -1.84 8.96
CA GLN A 101 -4.98 -3.21 9.01
C GLN A 101 -3.89 -4.29 9.06
N ALA A 102 -2.63 -3.96 8.77
CA ALA A 102 -1.52 -4.89 8.89
C ALA A 102 -1.41 -5.45 10.32
N GLN A 103 -0.88 -6.67 10.45
CA GLN A 103 -0.65 -7.26 11.77
C GLN A 103 0.63 -6.71 12.39
N GLY A 104 0.53 -6.31 13.66
CA GLY A 104 1.68 -5.92 14.48
C GLY A 104 2.33 -7.11 15.19
N GLU A 105 3.26 -6.79 16.09
CA GLU A 105 4.02 -7.80 16.85
C GLU A 105 3.16 -8.72 17.72
N THR A 106 1.99 -8.28 18.14
CA THR A 106 1.07 -9.03 19.00
C THR A 106 0.00 -9.81 18.23
N GLN A 107 0.18 -10.03 16.92
CA GLN A 107 -0.80 -10.62 15.98
C GLN A 107 -2.13 -9.85 15.86
N LYS A 108 -2.28 -8.74 16.57
CA LYS A 108 -3.40 -7.80 16.44
C LYS A 108 -3.16 -6.84 15.27
N PRO A 109 -4.21 -6.34 14.61
CA PRO A 109 -4.10 -5.23 13.66
C PRO A 109 -3.43 -4.00 14.29
N LEU A 110 -2.62 -3.26 13.54
CA LEU A 110 -1.94 -2.05 14.03
C LEU A 110 -2.92 -1.00 14.56
N LEU A 111 -4.08 -0.84 13.91
CA LEU A 111 -5.12 0.05 14.39
C LEU A 111 -5.53 -0.34 15.81
N GLN A 112 -5.78 -1.62 16.07
CA GLN A 112 -6.20 -2.07 17.41
C GLN A 112 -5.11 -1.84 18.45
N ALA A 113 -3.84 -2.05 18.11
CA ALA A 113 -2.71 -1.72 18.99
C ALA A 113 -2.64 -0.21 19.26
N ALA A 114 -2.86 0.64 18.26
CA ALA A 114 -2.94 2.09 18.42
C ALA A 114 -4.12 2.50 19.31
N LEU A 115 -5.29 1.87 19.19
CA LEU A 115 -6.46 2.11 20.04
C LEU A 115 -6.19 1.72 21.50
N ASP A 116 -5.56 0.57 21.74
CA ASP A 116 -5.18 0.10 23.08
C ASP A 116 -4.20 1.09 23.75
N GLN A 117 -3.19 1.57 23.00
CA GLN A 117 -2.22 2.56 23.48
C GLN A 117 -2.84 3.94 23.71
N ALA A 118 -3.74 4.38 22.82
CA ALA A 118 -4.49 5.62 22.97
C ALA A 118 -5.39 5.57 24.22
N ALA A 119 -6.08 4.45 24.46
CA ALA A 119 -6.85 4.25 25.68
C ALA A 119 -5.97 4.24 26.95
N ALA A 120 -4.76 3.66 26.88
CA ALA A 120 -3.80 3.69 27.98
C ALA A 120 -3.31 5.12 28.28
N LEU A 121 -3.07 5.93 27.24
CA LEU A 121 -2.77 7.37 27.37
C LEU A 121 -3.91 8.11 28.09
N GLY A 122 -5.15 7.82 27.71
CA GLY A 122 -6.33 8.36 28.39
C GLY A 122 -6.34 8.08 29.90
N LYS A 123 -5.96 6.85 30.29
CA LYS A 123 -5.89 6.43 31.70
C LYS A 123 -4.75 7.10 32.48
N SER A 124 -3.60 7.39 31.85
CA SER A 124 -2.43 7.96 32.52
C SER A 124 -2.56 9.45 32.88
N TYR A 125 -3.40 10.20 32.17
CA TYR A 125 -3.62 11.64 32.38
C TYR A 125 -4.66 11.95 33.48
N GLY A 126 -5.43 10.96 33.94
CA GLY A 126 -6.43 11.12 35.02
C GLY A 126 -7.74 11.80 34.60
N GLY A 127 -8.69 11.91 35.55
CA GLY A 127 -10.08 12.35 35.29
C GLY A 127 -10.28 13.82 34.95
N ALA A 128 -9.32 14.68 35.29
CA ALA A 128 -9.39 16.12 35.01
C ALA A 128 -8.86 16.49 33.62
N ALA A 129 -8.45 15.51 32.81
CA ALA A 129 -7.91 15.72 31.48
C ALA A 129 -9.00 15.81 30.42
N HIS A 130 -8.77 16.70 29.46
CA HIS A 130 -9.55 16.92 28.27
C HIS A 130 -8.81 16.34 27.06
N PHE A 131 -9.51 15.63 26.19
CA PHE A 131 -8.93 15.01 25.00
C PHE A 131 -9.61 15.52 23.76
N ARG A 132 -8.87 15.75 22.68
CA ARG A 132 -9.43 16.11 21.38
C ARG A 132 -8.98 15.07 20.35
N LEU A 133 -9.93 14.36 19.75
CA LEU A 133 -9.66 13.44 18.65
C LEU A 133 -9.66 14.21 17.33
N LEU A 134 -8.49 14.31 16.69
CA LEU A 134 -8.37 14.95 15.37
C LEU A 134 -8.89 14.03 14.27
N GLY A 135 -9.57 14.59 13.27
CA GLY A 135 -10.18 13.82 12.16
C GLY A 135 -11.53 13.16 12.51
N GLN A 136 -12.03 13.34 13.73
CA GLN A 136 -13.32 12.83 14.18
C GLN A 136 -14.24 13.98 14.62
N PRO A 137 -15.55 13.90 14.36
CA PRO A 137 -16.51 14.87 14.88
C PRO A 137 -16.65 14.73 16.40
N GLY A 138 -16.63 15.85 17.13
CA GLY A 138 -16.94 15.85 18.56
C GLY A 138 -16.15 16.76 19.48
N GLY A 139 -15.25 17.61 18.97
CA GLY A 139 -14.63 18.66 19.78
C GLY A 139 -13.79 18.15 20.95
N ILE A 140 -13.84 18.86 22.08
CA ILE A 140 -13.13 18.51 23.32
C ILE A 140 -13.96 17.50 24.11
N LEU A 141 -13.35 16.38 24.49
CA LEU A 141 -13.94 15.26 25.21
C LEU A 141 -13.38 15.19 26.63
N THR A 142 -14.20 14.73 27.58
CA THR A 142 -13.73 14.33 28.92
C THR A 142 -13.10 12.94 28.86
N GLN A 143 -12.31 12.58 29.87
CA GLN A 143 -11.67 11.25 29.94
C GLN A 143 -12.66 10.08 29.72
N PRO A 144 -13.85 10.03 30.35
CA PRO A 144 -14.79 8.92 30.12
C PRO A 144 -15.33 8.89 28.69
N ALA A 145 -15.66 10.05 28.11
CA ALA A 145 -16.15 10.16 26.74
C ALA A 145 -15.07 9.81 25.69
N TYR A 146 -13.80 10.06 26.01
CA TYR A 146 -12.67 9.65 25.19
C TYR A 146 -12.52 8.12 25.18
N LEU A 147 -12.55 7.49 26.36
CA LEU A 147 -12.38 6.04 26.49
C LEU A 147 -13.52 5.24 25.84
N THR A 148 -14.71 5.80 25.69
CA THR A 148 -15.82 5.18 24.96
C THR A 148 -15.73 5.38 23.45
N LYS A 149 -15.21 6.53 22.99
CA LYS A 149 -15.10 6.84 21.55
C LYS A 149 -13.92 6.16 20.86
N VAL A 150 -12.77 6.06 21.53
CA VAL A 150 -11.52 5.51 20.94
C VAL A 150 -11.74 4.11 20.34
N PRO A 151 -12.34 3.13 21.05
CA PRO A 151 -12.53 1.77 20.50
C PRO A 151 -13.43 1.70 19.25
N GLY A 152 -14.23 2.73 18.98
CA GLY A 152 -15.16 2.76 17.85
C GLY A 152 -14.55 3.22 16.52
N ILE A 153 -13.27 3.62 16.50
CA ILE A 153 -12.60 4.09 15.28
C ILE A 153 -12.29 2.89 14.37
N GLN A 154 -12.82 2.90 13.16
CA GLN A 154 -12.60 1.87 12.14
C GLN A 154 -11.67 2.37 11.04
N ALA A 155 -10.95 1.45 10.40
CA ALA A 155 -10.13 1.75 9.23
C ALA A 155 -11.01 2.26 8.08
N SER A 156 -10.60 3.35 7.43
CA SER A 156 -11.28 3.92 6.27
C SER A 156 -10.27 4.31 5.18
N GLY A 157 -10.59 3.98 3.93
CA GLY A 157 -9.71 4.28 2.80
C GLY A 157 -9.72 5.74 2.32
N GLN A 158 -10.67 6.56 2.77
CA GLN A 158 -10.99 7.83 2.10
C GLN A 158 -10.43 9.10 2.75
N GLN A 159 -9.98 9.14 4.01
CA GLN A 159 -9.59 10.44 4.59
C GLN A 159 -8.74 10.43 5.88
N ALA A 160 -8.41 9.27 6.44
CA ALA A 160 -7.90 9.18 7.81
C ALA A 160 -6.37 8.96 7.92
N GLY A 161 -5.57 9.61 7.08
CA GLY A 161 -4.09 9.52 7.16
C GLY A 161 -3.48 10.62 8.04
N TRP A 162 -2.37 10.31 8.72
CA TRP A 162 -1.65 11.26 9.58
C TRP A 162 -1.18 12.53 8.86
N VAL A 163 -1.06 12.50 7.53
CA VAL A 163 -0.65 13.63 6.68
C VAL A 163 -1.65 14.80 6.75
N ASN A 164 -2.94 14.53 7.01
CA ASN A 164 -3.98 15.55 7.10
C ASN A 164 -4.05 16.22 8.48
N ALA A 165 -3.23 15.78 9.45
CA ALA A 165 -3.23 16.28 10.82
C ALA A 165 -3.12 17.80 10.91
N GLY A 166 -2.22 18.41 10.12
CA GLY A 166 -2.03 19.86 10.10
C GLY A 166 -3.25 20.63 9.59
N THR A 167 -4.04 20.06 8.67
CA THR A 167 -5.30 20.68 8.22
C THR A 167 -6.37 20.65 9.31
N TRP A 168 -6.54 19.51 9.99
CA TRP A 168 -7.51 19.38 11.08
C TRP A 168 -7.14 20.23 12.29
N GLN A 169 -5.84 20.40 12.54
CA GLN A 169 -5.36 21.26 13.60
C GLN A 169 -5.68 22.73 13.33
N ARG A 170 -5.43 23.24 12.11
CA ARG A 170 -5.74 24.63 11.72
C ARG A 170 -7.23 24.97 11.81
N GLY A 171 -8.10 23.99 11.55
CA GLY A 171 -9.56 24.16 11.69
C GLY A 171 -10.05 24.28 13.14
N THR A 172 -9.18 24.09 14.14
CA THR A 172 -9.58 24.05 15.55
C THR A 172 -8.83 25.09 16.41
N ALA A 173 -9.56 26.09 16.90
CA ALA A 173 -9.02 27.10 17.80
C ALA A 173 -8.44 26.46 19.09
N GLY A 174 -7.28 26.95 19.53
CA GLY A 174 -6.59 26.49 20.74
C GLY A 174 -5.84 25.15 20.65
N ALA A 175 -5.84 24.48 19.49
CA ALA A 175 -5.14 23.20 19.34
C ALA A 175 -3.61 23.33 19.43
N ALA A 176 -3.04 24.45 18.99
CA ALA A 176 -1.60 24.65 18.87
C ALA A 176 -0.82 24.80 20.19
N GLN A 177 -1.48 24.83 21.36
CA GLN A 177 -0.78 24.95 22.66
C GLN A 177 -0.72 23.62 23.44
N ASN A 178 -1.42 22.59 22.97
CA ASN A 178 -1.56 21.31 23.65
C ASN A 178 -0.61 20.26 23.03
N PRO A 179 -0.08 19.30 23.82
CA PRO A 179 0.69 18.21 23.24
C PRO A 179 -0.17 17.38 22.29
N LEU A 180 0.38 17.02 21.13
CA LEU A 180 -0.25 16.20 20.10
C LEU A 180 0.40 14.81 20.07
N TYR A 181 -0.38 13.77 20.34
CA TYR A 181 0.03 12.37 20.17
C TYR A 181 -0.49 11.85 18.83
N VAL A 182 0.42 11.34 17.99
CA VAL A 182 0.08 10.77 16.67
C VAL A 182 0.41 9.28 16.67
N PHE A 183 -0.62 8.45 16.57
CA PHE A 183 -0.49 7.00 16.44
C PHE A 183 -0.63 6.61 14.97
N SER A 184 0.46 6.14 14.36
CA SER A 184 0.49 5.77 12.93
C SER A 184 1.64 4.80 12.66
N ASP A 185 1.57 4.09 11.54
CA ASP A 185 2.68 3.29 11.01
C ASP A 185 3.74 4.12 10.27
N PHE A 186 3.47 5.41 10.04
CA PHE A 186 4.37 6.38 9.39
C PHE A 186 4.99 5.86 8.10
N GLN A 187 4.17 5.24 7.24
CA GLN A 187 4.63 4.65 5.98
C GLN A 187 5.49 5.61 5.16
N ARG A 188 6.50 5.05 4.47
CA ARG A 188 7.38 5.81 3.59
C ARG A 188 6.62 6.53 2.47
N SER A 189 5.56 5.93 1.94
CA SER A 189 4.67 6.49 0.93
C SER A 189 3.92 7.74 1.42
N ALA A 190 3.66 7.83 2.72
CA ALA A 190 2.96 8.95 3.34
C ALA A 190 3.90 10.07 3.85
N LYS A 191 5.22 9.93 3.68
CA LYS A 191 6.19 10.95 4.13
C LYS A 191 6.12 12.21 3.27
N SER A 192 5.49 13.27 3.78
CA SER A 192 5.69 14.64 3.30
C SER A 192 6.46 15.45 4.32
N LYS A 193 7.53 16.12 3.89
CA LYS A 193 8.33 17.01 4.77
C LYS A 193 7.47 18.17 5.27
N GLU A 194 6.54 18.59 4.42
CA GLU A 194 5.60 19.68 4.62
C GLU A 194 4.63 19.33 5.76
N ALA A 195 4.05 18.12 5.80
CA ALA A 195 3.14 17.75 6.89
C ALA A 195 3.84 17.66 8.24
N VAL A 196 5.07 17.15 8.28
CA VAL A 196 5.87 17.09 9.52
C VAL A 196 6.21 18.49 10.03
N GLN A 197 6.60 19.41 9.12
CA GLN A 197 6.88 20.80 9.49
C GLN A 197 5.62 21.53 9.97
N GLU A 198 4.47 21.32 9.32
CA GLU A 198 3.20 21.90 9.76
C GLU A 198 2.75 21.36 11.12
N LEU A 199 2.93 20.06 11.38
CA LEU A 199 2.62 19.43 12.67
C LEU A 199 3.46 19.98 13.82
N ALA A 200 4.76 20.21 13.57
CA ALA A 200 5.72 20.65 14.58
C ALA A 200 5.64 22.16 14.91
N LYS A 201 4.89 22.95 14.14
CA LYS A 201 4.76 24.40 14.39
C LYS A 201 3.93 24.67 15.66
N GLY A 202 4.62 25.14 16.70
CA GLY A 202 4.00 25.77 17.87
C GLY A 202 3.58 24.84 19.01
N GLN A 203 3.74 23.52 18.90
CA GLN A 203 3.34 22.55 19.92
C GLN A 203 4.35 21.41 20.08
N GLN A 204 4.26 20.70 21.20
CA GLN A 204 4.98 19.43 21.39
C GLN A 204 4.25 18.31 20.63
N VAL A 205 4.93 17.67 19.67
CA VAL A 205 4.40 16.51 18.93
C VAL A 205 5.11 15.23 19.40
N VAL A 206 4.34 14.23 19.80
CA VAL A 206 4.80 12.91 20.18
C VAL A 206 4.32 11.91 19.13
N LEU A 207 5.28 11.35 18.40
CA LEU A 207 5.02 10.31 17.40
C LEU A 207 5.08 8.94 18.08
N VAL A 208 4.02 8.15 17.93
CA VAL A 208 3.90 6.81 18.51
C VAL A 208 3.85 5.79 17.36
N PRO A 209 5.01 5.30 16.88
CA PRO A 209 5.08 4.45 15.70
C PRO A 209 4.47 3.07 15.95
N GLN A 210 3.63 2.62 15.03
CA GLN A 210 3.09 1.27 14.98
C GLN A 210 3.86 0.44 13.94
N VAL A 211 4.62 -0.54 14.40
CA VAL A 211 5.48 -1.34 13.50
C VAL A 211 4.72 -2.58 13.04
N ALA A 212 4.46 -2.67 11.73
CA ALA A 212 3.92 -3.86 11.10
C ALA A 212 4.96 -4.99 11.10
N ARG A 213 4.51 -6.23 11.23
CA ARG A 213 5.33 -7.39 10.87
C ARG A 213 5.49 -7.45 9.35
N PRO A 214 6.64 -7.94 8.85
CA PRO A 214 6.79 -8.27 7.44
C PRO A 214 5.67 -9.22 7.00
N ALA A 215 4.92 -8.82 5.98
CA ALA A 215 3.82 -9.58 5.41
C ALA A 215 3.87 -9.51 3.89
N ALA A 216 3.27 -10.50 3.25
CA ALA A 216 3.01 -10.49 1.82
C ALA A 216 1.79 -9.61 1.56
N ASN A 217 1.77 -8.96 0.39
CA ASN A 217 0.60 -8.24 -0.08
C ASN A 217 0.49 -8.50 -1.58
N VAL A 218 -0.43 -9.36 -1.98
CA VAL A 218 -0.61 -9.76 -3.38
C VAL A 218 -1.82 -9.05 -3.95
N TYR A 219 -1.57 -8.21 -4.94
CA TYR A 219 -2.61 -7.50 -5.66
C TYR A 219 -2.51 -7.77 -7.16
N VAL A 220 -3.60 -7.50 -7.86
CA VAL A 220 -3.64 -7.52 -9.32
C VAL A 220 -3.09 -6.20 -9.83
N ASP A 221 -1.96 -6.25 -10.52
CA ASP A 221 -1.26 -5.08 -11.06
C ASP A 221 -1.87 -4.65 -12.41
N SER A 222 -2.15 -5.62 -13.28
CA SER A 222 -2.79 -5.36 -14.57
C SER A 222 -3.53 -6.58 -15.11
N LEU A 223 -4.50 -6.32 -15.99
CA LEU A 223 -5.32 -7.32 -16.67
C LEU A 223 -5.56 -6.90 -18.12
N TRP A 224 -5.35 -7.82 -19.06
CA TRP A 224 -5.50 -7.55 -20.50
C TRP A 224 -5.89 -8.81 -21.29
N LEU A 225 -6.26 -8.60 -22.55
CA LEU A 225 -6.62 -9.63 -23.53
C LEU A 225 -5.62 -9.64 -24.68
N ASP A 226 -5.53 -10.77 -25.40
CA ASP A 226 -4.75 -10.86 -26.65
C ASP A 226 -5.43 -10.11 -27.81
N ASP A 227 -6.76 -10.18 -27.87
CA ASP A 227 -7.59 -9.57 -28.92
C ASP A 227 -8.42 -8.42 -28.32
N ALA A 228 -8.55 -7.32 -29.06
CA ALA A 228 -9.40 -6.20 -28.69
C ALA A 228 -10.89 -6.54 -28.82
N PHE A 229 -11.23 -7.53 -29.66
CA PHE A 229 -12.60 -7.95 -29.91
C PHE A 229 -12.99 -9.13 -29.02
N VAL A 230 -13.91 -8.86 -28.10
CA VAL A 230 -14.47 -9.86 -27.18
C VAL A 230 -15.59 -10.61 -27.89
N ARG A 231 -15.43 -11.94 -28.03
CA ARG A 231 -16.39 -12.81 -28.74
C ARG A 231 -17.15 -13.69 -27.76
N THR A 232 -18.40 -14.01 -28.08
CA THR A 232 -19.22 -14.96 -27.31
C THR A 232 -18.93 -16.39 -27.75
N GLN A 233 -19.07 -17.36 -26.85
CA GLN A 233 -18.93 -18.80 -27.14
C GLN A 233 -17.54 -19.23 -27.67
N VAL A 234 -16.53 -18.37 -27.52
CA VAL A 234 -15.13 -18.66 -27.88
C VAL A 234 -14.26 -18.51 -26.64
N SER A 235 -13.18 -19.30 -26.56
CA SER A 235 -12.18 -19.18 -25.50
C SER A 235 -11.38 -17.89 -25.65
N ILE A 236 -11.47 -17.02 -24.64
CA ILE A 236 -10.72 -15.77 -24.53
C ILE A 236 -9.59 -15.99 -23.53
N ASN A 237 -8.36 -15.68 -23.93
CA ASN A 237 -7.21 -15.64 -23.04
C ASN A 237 -7.19 -14.32 -22.25
N LEU A 238 -7.40 -14.42 -20.95
CA LEU A 238 -7.31 -13.33 -20.00
C LEU A 238 -5.96 -13.40 -19.27
N HIS A 239 -5.10 -12.42 -19.53
CA HIS A 239 -3.83 -12.29 -18.83
C HIS A 239 -4.03 -11.53 -17.53
N ILE A 240 -3.58 -12.12 -16.43
CA ILE A 240 -3.69 -11.54 -15.09
C ILE A 240 -2.28 -11.43 -14.54
N ARG A 241 -1.80 -10.20 -14.35
CA ARG A 241 -0.51 -9.92 -13.72
C ARG A 241 -0.70 -9.67 -12.24
N LEU A 242 -0.14 -10.56 -11.44
CA LEU A 242 -0.12 -10.47 -9.99
C LEU A 242 1.23 -9.93 -9.53
N LYS A 243 1.23 -9.12 -8.48
CA LYS A 243 2.46 -8.58 -7.89
C LYS A 243 2.40 -8.65 -6.38
N ASN A 244 3.50 -9.06 -5.76
CA ASN A 244 3.67 -9.04 -4.32
C ASN A 244 4.37 -7.72 -3.91
N GLY A 245 3.61 -6.75 -3.42
CA GLY A 245 4.15 -5.50 -2.88
C GLY A 245 4.69 -5.61 -1.45
N GLY A 246 4.51 -6.77 -0.82
CA GLY A 246 4.95 -7.06 0.54
C GLY A 246 6.45 -7.34 0.66
N SER A 247 6.89 -7.52 1.90
CA SER A 247 8.29 -7.78 2.27
C SER A 247 8.59 -9.26 2.54
N SER A 248 7.59 -10.14 2.44
CA SER A 248 7.75 -11.59 2.59
C SER A 248 7.19 -12.35 1.39
N THR A 249 7.75 -13.52 1.12
CA THR A 249 7.23 -14.47 0.13
C THR A 249 5.89 -15.04 0.55
N ILE A 250 4.99 -15.24 -0.41
CA ILE A 250 3.75 -16.00 -0.23
C ILE A 250 3.76 -17.21 -1.16
N ALA A 251 3.55 -18.38 -0.59
CA ALA A 251 3.39 -19.62 -1.33
C ALA A 251 1.90 -19.94 -1.49
N ASP A 252 1.53 -20.45 -2.66
CA ASP A 252 0.19 -20.98 -2.96
C ASP A 252 -0.97 -20.02 -2.67
N CYS A 253 -0.78 -18.73 -2.96
CA CYS A 253 -1.82 -17.71 -2.86
C CYS A 253 -3.01 -18.11 -3.76
N PRO A 254 -4.22 -18.34 -3.21
CA PRO A 254 -5.40 -18.62 -4.03
C PRO A 254 -5.82 -17.39 -4.79
N VAL A 255 -6.08 -17.56 -6.09
CA VAL A 255 -6.66 -16.54 -6.95
C VAL A 255 -7.88 -17.12 -7.61
N LYS A 256 -9.00 -16.38 -7.54
CA LYS A 256 -10.29 -16.77 -8.11
C LYS A 256 -10.71 -15.73 -9.13
N VAL A 257 -11.08 -16.19 -10.31
CA VAL A 257 -11.65 -15.33 -11.37
C VAL A 257 -13.13 -15.62 -11.47
N ARG A 258 -13.95 -14.59 -11.40
CA ARG A 258 -15.41 -14.70 -11.49
C ARG A 258 -15.95 -13.77 -12.57
N LEU A 259 -16.96 -14.25 -13.29
CA LEU A 259 -17.80 -13.44 -14.17
C LEU A 259 -19.23 -13.50 -13.60
N GLY A 260 -19.73 -12.36 -13.13
CA GLY A 260 -20.94 -12.25 -12.33
C GLY A 260 -20.84 -13.11 -11.06
N ALA A 261 -21.83 -13.96 -10.84
CA ALA A 261 -21.85 -14.90 -9.72
C ALA A 261 -21.04 -16.19 -9.97
N ARG A 262 -20.64 -16.47 -11.22
CA ARG A 262 -19.99 -17.73 -11.60
C ARG A 262 -18.48 -17.62 -11.49
N GLN A 263 -17.86 -18.57 -10.80
CA GLN A 263 -16.41 -18.74 -10.82
C GLN A 263 -16.01 -19.40 -12.15
N VAL A 264 -15.22 -18.70 -12.96
CA VAL A 264 -14.75 -19.16 -14.27
C VAL A 264 -13.38 -19.81 -14.20
N ALA A 265 -12.56 -19.44 -13.21
CA ALA A 265 -11.28 -20.08 -12.95
C ALA A 265 -10.84 -19.92 -11.50
N ALA A 266 -9.93 -20.81 -11.08
CA ALA A 266 -9.19 -20.66 -9.85
C ALA A 266 -7.79 -21.26 -10.05
N PHE A 267 -6.78 -20.58 -9.51
CA PHE A 267 -5.40 -21.04 -9.56
C PHE A 267 -4.65 -20.63 -8.29
N ARG A 268 -3.42 -21.13 -8.17
CA ARG A 268 -2.50 -20.83 -7.05
C ARG A 268 -1.28 -20.14 -7.61
N ALA A 269 -0.80 -19.10 -6.92
CA ALA A 269 0.40 -18.38 -7.32
C ALA A 269 1.37 -18.26 -6.13
N THR A 270 2.64 -18.51 -6.41
CA THR A 270 3.73 -18.31 -5.45
C THR A 270 4.56 -17.12 -5.91
N LEU A 271 4.69 -16.11 -5.06
CA LEU A 271 5.40 -14.87 -5.36
C LEU A 271 6.36 -14.51 -4.22
N ALA A 272 7.64 -14.36 -4.55
CA ALA A 272 8.60 -13.74 -3.65
C ALA A 272 8.29 -12.26 -3.41
N ALA A 273 8.86 -11.67 -2.36
CA ALA A 273 8.74 -10.24 -2.08
C ALA A 273 9.17 -9.39 -3.29
N GLY A 274 8.33 -8.45 -3.72
CA GLY A 274 8.57 -7.60 -4.89
C GLY A 274 8.40 -8.28 -6.26
N GLN A 275 8.18 -9.60 -6.31
CA GLN A 275 8.04 -10.33 -7.56
C GLN A 275 6.67 -10.06 -8.23
N ALA A 276 6.66 -10.10 -9.56
CA ALA A 276 5.44 -10.17 -10.36
C ALA A 276 5.41 -11.46 -11.17
N THR A 277 4.21 -12.01 -11.38
CA THR A 277 3.96 -13.15 -12.27
C THR A 277 2.72 -12.90 -13.12
N THR A 278 2.69 -13.44 -14.33
CA THR A 278 1.53 -13.35 -15.22
C THR A 278 0.95 -14.74 -15.41
N THR A 279 -0.34 -14.90 -15.15
CA THR A 279 -1.08 -16.13 -15.40
C THR A 279 -2.11 -15.89 -16.48
N VAL A 280 -2.20 -16.80 -17.45
CA VAL A 280 -3.23 -16.78 -18.49
C VAL A 280 -4.37 -17.69 -18.08
N VAL A 281 -5.58 -17.16 -18.09
CA VAL A 281 -6.81 -17.89 -17.81
C VAL A 281 -7.70 -17.86 -19.05
N GLN A 282 -8.25 -19.02 -19.42
CA GLN A 282 -9.23 -19.10 -20.50
C GLN A 282 -10.65 -18.89 -19.96
N VAL A 283 -11.36 -17.91 -20.52
CA VAL A 283 -12.74 -17.57 -20.15
C VAL A 283 -13.64 -17.59 -21.37
N GLN A 284 -14.91 -17.96 -21.20
CA GLN A 284 -15.90 -17.96 -22.28
C GLN A 284 -17.12 -17.15 -21.84
N LEU A 285 -17.63 -16.31 -22.75
CA LEU A 285 -18.85 -15.54 -22.53
C LEU A 285 -20.07 -16.29 -23.09
N PRO A 286 -21.11 -16.51 -22.28
CA PRO A 286 -22.28 -17.29 -22.72
C PRO A 286 -23.20 -16.49 -23.64
N ASP A 287 -23.28 -15.18 -23.47
CA ASP A 287 -24.21 -14.31 -24.19
C ASP A 287 -23.56 -12.97 -24.56
N LYS A 288 -24.32 -12.12 -25.24
CA LYS A 288 -23.88 -10.80 -25.72
C LYS A 288 -24.03 -9.70 -24.65
N GLN A 289 -24.35 -10.04 -23.40
CA GLN A 289 -24.49 -9.05 -22.33
C GLN A 289 -23.12 -8.64 -21.78
N LEU A 290 -23.06 -7.45 -21.17
CA LEU A 290 -21.90 -6.99 -20.44
C LEU A 290 -21.59 -7.97 -19.29
N ALA A 291 -20.42 -8.60 -19.33
CA ALA A 291 -19.97 -9.47 -18.27
C ALA A 291 -19.16 -8.66 -17.24
N LEU A 292 -19.67 -8.60 -16.01
CA LEU A 292 -18.97 -8.00 -14.88
C LEU A 292 -17.97 -9.02 -14.31
N GLY A 293 -16.69 -8.70 -14.35
CA GLY A 293 -15.61 -9.56 -13.90
C GLY A 293 -15.01 -9.11 -12.58
N GLN A 294 -14.53 -10.07 -11.80
CA GLN A 294 -13.69 -9.79 -10.63
C GLN A 294 -12.60 -10.85 -10.48
N VAL A 295 -11.40 -10.41 -10.15
CA VAL A 295 -10.28 -11.26 -9.71
C VAL A 295 -10.12 -11.05 -8.22
N VAL A 296 -10.19 -12.14 -7.46
CA VAL A 296 -10.09 -12.12 -5.99
C VAL A 296 -8.84 -12.88 -5.56
N THR A 297 -7.90 -12.20 -4.90
CA THR A 297 -6.75 -12.80 -4.24
C THR A 297 -7.11 -13.18 -2.80
N GLY A 298 -6.51 -14.24 -2.28
CA GLY A 298 -6.71 -14.67 -0.89
C GLY A 298 -5.43 -14.57 -0.08
N ASP A 299 -4.82 -13.39 -0.07
CA ASP A 299 -3.75 -13.04 0.85
C ASP A 299 -4.31 -12.55 2.20
N SER A 300 -3.52 -12.75 3.24
CA SER A 300 -3.82 -12.41 4.62
C SER A 300 -2.54 -11.86 5.26
N PRO A 301 -2.61 -10.84 6.13
CA PRO A 301 -3.80 -10.26 6.77
C PRO A 301 -4.40 -9.05 6.06
N VAL A 302 -3.73 -8.52 5.04
CA VAL A 302 -4.22 -7.39 4.25
C VAL A 302 -5.25 -7.92 3.26
N VAL A 303 -6.49 -7.41 3.33
CA VAL A 303 -7.62 -7.92 2.52
C VAL A 303 -8.35 -6.83 1.73
N PHE A 304 -7.97 -5.56 1.90
CA PHE A 304 -8.73 -4.43 1.37
C PHE A 304 -8.56 -4.24 -0.15
N ASP A 305 -7.44 -4.69 -0.71
CA ASP A 305 -7.05 -4.59 -2.11
C ASP A 305 -7.17 -5.92 -2.86
N ASN A 306 -7.77 -6.93 -2.23
CA ASN A 306 -7.82 -8.29 -2.77
C ASN A 306 -8.77 -8.46 -3.96
N THR A 307 -9.59 -7.45 -4.29
CA THR A 307 -10.58 -7.56 -5.37
C THR A 307 -10.32 -6.55 -6.46
N TYR A 308 -9.98 -7.04 -7.64
CA TYR A 308 -9.84 -6.26 -8.86
C TYR A 308 -11.07 -6.45 -9.75
N TYR A 309 -11.77 -5.37 -10.05
CA TYR A 309 -12.96 -5.39 -10.90
C TYR A 309 -12.60 -5.07 -12.36
N PHE A 310 -13.24 -5.77 -13.29
CA PHE A 310 -13.10 -5.53 -14.73
C PHE A 310 -14.42 -5.81 -15.45
N THR A 311 -14.50 -5.43 -16.72
CA THR A 311 -15.67 -5.73 -17.55
C THR A 311 -15.24 -6.32 -18.88
N LEU A 312 -16.04 -7.24 -19.41
CA LEU A 312 -15.91 -7.77 -20.76
C LEU A 312 -17.20 -7.45 -21.51
N GLN A 313 -17.09 -6.62 -22.53
CA GLN A 313 -18.21 -6.25 -23.38
C GLN A 313 -18.08 -7.00 -24.71
N PRO A 314 -18.94 -8.01 -24.98
CA PRO A 314 -18.99 -8.65 -26.28
C PRO A 314 -19.14 -7.63 -27.40
N THR A 315 -18.30 -7.75 -28.43
CA THR A 315 -18.37 -6.90 -29.61
C THR A 315 -19.64 -7.23 -30.39
N ALA A 316 -20.39 -6.20 -30.78
CA ALA A 316 -21.52 -6.37 -31.68
C ALA A 316 -21.06 -6.94 -33.02
N ALA A 317 -21.88 -7.80 -33.64
CA ALA A 317 -21.54 -8.36 -34.94
C ALA A 317 -21.42 -7.24 -35.99
N ILE A 318 -20.31 -7.24 -36.73
CA ILE A 318 -20.03 -6.29 -37.81
C ILE A 318 -20.93 -6.69 -38.99
N GLN A 319 -21.88 -5.82 -39.33
CA GLN A 319 -22.79 -6.03 -40.45
C GLN A 319 -22.08 -5.74 -41.77
N VAL A 320 -21.90 -6.78 -42.59
CA VAL A 320 -21.27 -6.72 -43.91
C VAL A 320 -22.34 -6.96 -44.98
N VAL A 321 -22.49 -6.01 -45.90
CA VAL A 321 -23.42 -6.12 -47.03
C VAL A 321 -22.62 -6.12 -48.32
N GLU A 322 -22.69 -7.19 -49.10
CA GLU A 322 -22.13 -7.26 -50.44
C GLU A 322 -23.22 -7.05 -51.49
N VAL A 323 -22.97 -6.12 -52.41
CA VAL A 323 -23.83 -5.82 -53.54
C VAL A 323 -23.07 -6.06 -54.83
N GLY A 324 -23.50 -7.06 -55.61
CA GLY A 324 -22.82 -7.45 -56.84
C GLY A 324 -23.57 -8.55 -57.58
N ALA A 325 -23.00 -9.05 -58.67
CA ALA A 325 -23.58 -10.17 -59.42
C ALA A 325 -23.51 -11.49 -58.63
N GLU A 326 -22.37 -11.73 -57.98
CA GLU A 326 -22.04 -12.95 -57.22
C GLU A 326 -21.49 -12.61 -55.82
N PRO A 327 -21.70 -13.48 -54.82
CA PRO A 327 -21.29 -13.27 -53.43
C PRO A 327 -19.83 -13.70 -53.18
N VAL A 328 -18.87 -13.03 -53.80
CA VAL A 328 -17.45 -13.41 -53.82
C VAL A 328 -16.83 -13.33 -52.41
N ALA A 329 -17.25 -12.37 -51.58
CA ALA A 329 -16.69 -12.18 -50.25
C ALA A 329 -17.31 -13.10 -49.17
N ARG A 330 -18.32 -13.91 -49.52
CA ARG A 330 -19.06 -14.74 -48.57
C ARG A 330 -18.15 -15.64 -47.73
N GLN A 331 -17.21 -16.34 -48.36
CA GLN A 331 -16.32 -17.28 -47.65
C GLN A 331 -15.43 -16.58 -46.62
N ALA A 332 -14.96 -15.37 -46.92
CA ALA A 332 -14.08 -14.63 -46.03
C ALA A 332 -14.81 -14.16 -44.75
N TYR A 333 -16.08 -13.75 -44.88
CA TYR A 333 -16.83 -13.18 -43.75
C TYR A 333 -17.72 -14.19 -43.01
N GLN A 334 -18.23 -15.24 -43.67
CA GLN A 334 -19.07 -16.24 -42.99
C GLN A 334 -18.29 -17.19 -42.08
N ALA A 335 -16.97 -17.29 -42.25
CA ALA A 335 -16.13 -18.16 -41.42
C ALA A 335 -16.00 -17.68 -39.96
N GLU A 336 -16.32 -16.42 -39.69
CA GLU A 336 -16.03 -15.75 -38.43
C GLU A 336 -17.31 -15.22 -37.76
N ALA A 337 -17.55 -15.60 -36.51
CA ALA A 337 -18.75 -15.21 -35.75
C ALA A 337 -18.87 -13.69 -35.47
N LEU A 338 -17.79 -12.94 -35.68
CA LEU A 338 -17.76 -11.49 -35.55
C LEU A 338 -18.52 -10.80 -36.69
N PHE A 339 -18.64 -11.42 -37.87
CA PHE A 339 -19.29 -10.80 -39.02
C PHE A 339 -20.68 -11.36 -39.27
N SER A 340 -21.62 -10.47 -39.56
CA SER A 340 -22.95 -10.80 -40.06
C SER A 340 -23.00 -10.45 -41.53
N TYR A 341 -22.78 -11.45 -42.38
CA TYR A 341 -22.70 -11.28 -43.84
C TYR A 341 -24.07 -11.39 -44.50
N SER A 342 -24.36 -10.47 -45.42
CA SER A 342 -25.51 -10.54 -46.32
C SER A 342 -25.12 -10.13 -47.73
N PHE A 343 -25.79 -10.74 -48.70
CA PHE A 343 -25.60 -10.48 -50.12
C PHE A 343 -26.90 -10.01 -50.74
N ALA A 344 -26.82 -9.04 -51.66
CA ALA A 344 -27.93 -8.63 -52.50
C ALA A 344 -27.46 -8.36 -53.93
N ARG A 345 -28.30 -8.69 -54.91
CA ARG A 345 -28.09 -8.23 -56.29
C ARG A 345 -28.42 -6.73 -56.40
N PRO A 346 -27.85 -5.98 -57.35
CA PRO A 346 -28.11 -4.55 -57.50
C PRO A 346 -29.60 -4.18 -57.65
N GLN A 347 -30.42 -5.07 -58.22
CA GLN A 347 -31.87 -4.84 -58.37
C GLN A 347 -32.68 -5.19 -57.11
N GLU A 348 -32.10 -5.90 -56.14
CA GLU A 348 -32.81 -6.50 -54.99
C GLU A 348 -32.24 -6.00 -53.65
N VAL A 349 -31.63 -4.82 -53.64
CA VAL A 349 -30.97 -4.27 -52.44
C VAL A 349 -31.99 -3.96 -51.35
N ASN A 350 -31.79 -4.56 -50.17
CA ASN A 350 -32.53 -4.19 -48.98
C ASN A 350 -31.88 -2.95 -48.31
N TYR A 351 -32.46 -1.79 -48.57
CA TYR A 351 -31.98 -0.51 -48.03
C TYR A 351 -32.02 -0.42 -46.51
N GLY A 352 -32.91 -1.16 -45.84
CA GLY A 352 -32.95 -1.22 -44.37
C GLY A 352 -31.72 -1.92 -43.79
N LYS A 353 -31.27 -3.03 -44.41
CA LYS A 353 -30.02 -3.70 -44.04
C LYS A 353 -28.81 -2.84 -44.39
N LEU A 354 -28.82 -2.18 -45.55
CA LEU A 354 -27.74 -1.28 -45.97
C LEU A 354 -27.55 -0.11 -44.99
N ALA A 355 -28.65 0.47 -44.49
CA ALA A 355 -28.61 1.57 -43.52
C ALA A 355 -27.94 1.19 -42.19
N GLN A 356 -27.98 -0.09 -41.82
CA GLN A 356 -27.37 -0.63 -40.60
C GLN A 356 -25.96 -1.19 -40.83
N ALA A 357 -25.53 -1.34 -42.09
CA ALA A 357 -24.25 -1.94 -42.46
C ALA A 357 -23.04 -1.15 -41.94
N ASN A 358 -22.08 -1.85 -41.33
CA ASN A 358 -20.79 -1.29 -40.95
C ASN A 358 -19.84 -1.23 -42.15
N LEU A 359 -19.92 -2.23 -43.02
CA LEU A 359 -19.14 -2.34 -44.25
C LEU A 359 -20.07 -2.70 -45.41
N VAL A 360 -19.99 -1.95 -46.49
CA VAL A 360 -20.65 -2.28 -47.76
C VAL A 360 -19.60 -2.54 -48.83
N LEU A 361 -19.70 -3.70 -49.49
CA LEU A 361 -18.84 -4.09 -50.60
C LEU A 361 -19.65 -3.96 -51.89
N LEU A 362 -19.29 -3.00 -52.76
CA LEU A 362 -19.88 -2.84 -54.08
C LEU A 362 -18.98 -3.52 -55.10
N HIS A 363 -19.38 -4.69 -55.59
CA HIS A 363 -18.56 -5.53 -56.47
C HIS A 363 -19.07 -5.47 -57.92
N GLU A 364 -18.27 -4.84 -58.78
CA GLU A 364 -18.45 -4.74 -60.23
C GLU A 364 -19.80 -4.17 -60.69
N VAL A 365 -20.39 -3.27 -59.90
CA VAL A 365 -21.66 -2.60 -60.25
C VAL A 365 -21.36 -1.38 -61.13
N ALA A 366 -21.54 -1.52 -62.44
CA ALA A 366 -21.19 -0.49 -63.43
C ALA A 366 -21.98 0.81 -63.31
N THR A 367 -23.31 0.71 -63.11
CA THR A 367 -24.21 1.86 -62.99
C THR A 367 -25.16 1.67 -61.82
N PRO A 368 -24.77 2.07 -60.59
CA PRO A 368 -25.66 2.00 -59.45
C PRO A 368 -26.87 2.92 -59.65
N ALA A 369 -28.06 2.46 -59.26
CA ALA A 369 -29.25 3.30 -59.29
C ALA A 369 -29.10 4.48 -58.31
N ALA A 370 -29.72 5.63 -58.59
CA ALA A 370 -29.63 6.83 -57.75
C ALA A 370 -30.00 6.56 -56.27
N ALA A 371 -30.96 5.66 -56.03
CA ALA A 371 -31.33 5.22 -54.68
C ALA A 371 -30.19 4.48 -53.96
N LEU A 372 -29.43 3.63 -54.67
CA LEU A 372 -28.25 2.96 -54.13
C LEU A 372 -27.13 3.95 -53.84
N GLU A 373 -26.86 4.91 -54.72
CA GLU A 373 -25.85 5.95 -54.48
C GLU A 373 -26.17 6.78 -53.22
N GLN A 374 -27.42 7.23 -53.07
CA GLN A 374 -27.84 7.96 -51.87
C GLN A 374 -27.70 7.12 -50.60
N ALA A 375 -28.05 5.84 -50.67
CA ALA A 375 -27.93 4.94 -49.53
C ALA A 375 -26.47 4.66 -49.16
N LEU A 376 -25.56 4.50 -50.14
CA LEU A 376 -24.13 4.38 -49.90
C LEU A 376 -23.54 5.64 -49.28
N LEU A 377 -23.91 6.83 -49.77
CA LEU A 377 -23.51 8.11 -49.18
C LEU A 377 -24.00 8.24 -47.73
N ALA A 378 -25.21 7.77 -47.42
CA ALA A 378 -25.74 7.75 -46.06
C ALA A 378 -24.90 6.83 -45.14
N VAL A 379 -24.45 5.67 -45.62
CA VAL A 379 -23.55 4.77 -44.87
C VAL A 379 -22.24 5.48 -44.52
N VAL A 380 -21.60 6.13 -45.50
CA VAL A 380 -20.33 6.86 -45.28
C VAL A 380 -20.52 8.02 -44.29
N ARG A 381 -21.60 8.80 -44.42
CA ARG A 381 -21.90 9.92 -43.52
C ARG A 381 -22.12 9.49 -42.07
N ARG A 382 -22.61 8.27 -41.84
CA ARG A 382 -22.77 7.66 -40.51
C ARG A 382 -21.45 7.13 -39.94
N GLY A 383 -20.37 7.09 -40.72
CA GLY A 383 -19.08 6.49 -40.35
C GLY A 383 -18.92 5.02 -40.74
N GLY A 384 -19.84 4.47 -41.55
CA GLY A 384 -19.67 3.16 -42.16
C GLY A 384 -18.68 3.21 -43.33
N SER A 385 -18.10 2.06 -43.68
CA SER A 385 -17.15 1.95 -44.79
C SER A 385 -17.83 1.42 -46.05
N VAL A 386 -17.51 2.01 -47.19
CA VAL A 386 -17.93 1.51 -48.50
C VAL A 386 -16.68 1.21 -49.32
N VAL A 387 -16.55 -0.03 -49.77
CA VAL A 387 -15.48 -0.48 -50.67
C VAL A 387 -16.09 -0.67 -52.04
N VAL A 388 -15.53 -0.02 -53.05
CA VAL A 388 -15.98 -0.14 -54.44
C VAL A 388 -14.91 -0.87 -55.23
N VAL A 389 -15.29 -2.01 -55.79
CA VAL A 389 -14.50 -2.74 -56.78
C VAL A 389 -15.15 -2.45 -58.15
N PRO A 390 -14.51 -1.64 -59.00
CA PRO A 390 -15.06 -1.32 -60.32
C PRO A 390 -15.07 -2.56 -61.23
N PRO A 391 -16.00 -2.65 -62.19
CA PRO A 391 -16.03 -3.75 -63.16
C PRO A 391 -14.74 -3.78 -63.99
N GLY A 392 -14.21 -4.98 -64.22
CA GLY A 392 -13.06 -5.20 -65.10
C GLY A 392 -13.39 -4.88 -66.55
N GLY A 393 -13.29 -3.61 -66.96
CA GLY A 393 -13.47 -3.20 -68.35
C GLY A 393 -13.85 -1.75 -68.64
N THR A 394 -14.11 -0.91 -67.64
CA THR A 394 -14.51 0.49 -67.90
C THR A 394 -13.65 1.49 -67.13
N THR A 395 -12.87 2.26 -67.90
CA THR A 395 -12.20 3.50 -67.49
C THR A 395 -13.22 4.45 -66.87
N THR A 396 -13.40 4.39 -65.55
CA THR A 396 -14.33 5.28 -64.86
C THR A 396 -13.63 6.61 -64.63
N THR A 397 -13.91 7.60 -65.48
CA THR A 397 -13.59 8.99 -65.20
C THR A 397 -14.38 9.40 -63.95
N LEU A 398 -13.71 9.48 -62.80
CA LEU A 398 -14.25 10.16 -61.62
C LEU A 398 -14.67 11.59 -62.04
N PRO A 399 -15.88 12.06 -61.69
CA PRO A 399 -16.22 13.46 -61.90
C PRO A 399 -15.25 14.34 -61.09
N PRO A 400 -14.79 15.47 -61.66
CA PRO A 400 -13.83 16.34 -60.98
C PRO A 400 -14.43 16.86 -59.67
N ARG A 401 -13.64 16.79 -58.59
CA ARG A 401 -13.90 17.45 -57.31
C ARG A 401 -14.33 18.89 -57.58
N ARG A 402 -15.60 19.22 -57.31
CA ARG A 402 -15.97 20.61 -57.06
C ARG A 402 -15.40 20.99 -55.70
N THR A 403 -14.20 21.57 -55.73
CA THR A 403 -13.72 22.46 -54.68
C THR A 403 -14.60 23.70 -54.66
N THR A 404 -15.59 23.75 -53.76
CA THR A 404 -16.16 25.02 -53.33
C THR A 404 -15.29 25.54 -52.21
N ALA A 405 -14.35 26.42 -52.58
CA ALA A 405 -13.78 27.39 -51.68
C ALA A 405 -14.66 28.65 -51.74
N SER A 406 -15.36 28.92 -50.65
CA SER A 406 -15.84 30.23 -50.21
C SER A 406 -16.48 30.05 -48.84
#